data_AF-A0A524DN47-F1
#
_entry.id   AF-A0A524DN47-F1
#
_cell.length_a   1.000
_cell.length_b   1.000
_cell.length_c   1.000
_cell.angle_alpha   90.00
_cell.angle_beta   90.00
_cell.angle_gamma   90.00
#
_symmetry.space_group_name_H-M   'P 1'
#
loop_
_entity.id
_entity.type
_entity.pdbx_description
1 polymer ?
#
loop_
_entity_poly.entity_id
_entity_poly.type
_entity_poly.pdbx_seq_one_letter_code
_entity_poly.pdbx_strand_id
1 'polypeptide(L)'
;MVALSIDKKEIYNGLEMGIYTKEFKHSNIYPDPEDPEDNSGEEHTIYVYINDKYDVTGVKAFFGDSPSMEEMEAAATTTGEVRIPIVVKEIPPMSVHLGMMTQDEFKVLKICDGMNTIEQVAEIAGKTVDDIEKMMEKLKKKGLVDIIKRASSKKGF
;
A
#
# COMPACT_ATOMS: atom_id res chain seq x y z
N MET A 1 -12.90 2.78 18.37
CA MET A 1 -12.98 3.63 17.16
C MET A 1 -12.20 4.90 17.42
N VAL A 2 -11.24 5.23 16.56
CA VAL A 2 -10.43 6.44 16.66
C VAL A 2 -10.80 7.36 15.50
N ALA A 3 -11.11 8.63 15.79
CA ALA A 3 -11.45 9.59 14.76
C ALA A 3 -10.18 10.28 14.23
N LEU A 4 -9.86 10.04 12.97
CA LEU A 4 -8.76 10.71 12.27
C LEU A 4 -9.31 11.93 11.54
N SER A 5 -8.81 13.13 11.88
CA SER A 5 -9.18 14.39 11.20
C SER A 5 -8.00 14.86 10.35
N ILE A 6 -8.24 15.04 9.05
CA ILE A 6 -7.22 15.46 8.08
C ILE A 6 -7.77 16.66 7.30
N ASP A 7 -6.95 17.70 7.14
CA ASP A 7 -7.33 18.88 6.38
C ASP A 7 -7.32 18.59 4.87
N LYS A 8 -8.34 19.06 4.13
CA LYS A 8 -8.43 18.85 2.68
C LYS A 8 -7.25 19.47 1.92
N LYS A 9 -6.67 20.57 2.41
CA LYS A 9 -5.48 21.20 1.83
C LYS A 9 -4.23 20.35 2.08
N GLU A 10 -4.14 19.68 3.23
CA GLU A 10 -3.05 18.73 3.50
C GLU A 10 -3.09 17.60 2.46
N ILE A 11 -4.28 17.02 2.24
CA ILE A 11 -4.49 16.00 1.22
C ILE A 11 -4.11 16.54 -0.16
N TYR A 12 -4.69 17.67 -0.58
CA TYR A 12 -4.45 18.26 -1.90
C TYR A 12 -2.96 18.54 -2.17
N ASN A 13 -2.26 19.09 -1.19
CA ASN A 13 -0.83 19.42 -1.32
C ASN A 13 0.08 18.20 -1.28
N GLY A 14 -0.37 17.09 -0.67
CA GLY A 14 0.35 15.83 -0.61
C GLY A 14 -0.15 14.77 -1.59
N LEU A 15 -1.09 15.11 -2.49
CA LEU A 15 -1.54 14.20 -3.54
C LEU A 15 -0.39 13.94 -4.52
N GLU A 16 0.16 12.73 -4.49
CA GLU A 16 1.13 12.28 -5.48
C GLU A 16 0.44 11.26 -6.41
N MET A 17 0.35 11.63 -7.69
CA MET A 17 -0.40 10.88 -8.72
C MET A 17 -1.83 10.47 -8.33
N GLY A 18 -2.51 11.32 -7.56
CA GLY A 18 -3.92 11.11 -7.22
C GLY A 18 -4.16 10.28 -5.96
N ILE A 19 -3.12 9.90 -5.21
CA ILE A 19 -3.24 9.32 -3.87
C ILE A 19 -2.34 10.06 -2.87
N TYR A 20 -2.92 10.41 -1.73
CA TYR A 20 -2.26 10.96 -0.54
C TYR A 20 -2.19 9.87 0.53
N THR A 21 -1.09 9.80 1.26
CA THR A 21 -0.91 8.84 2.36
C THR A 21 -0.74 9.57 3.67
N LYS A 22 -1.63 9.31 4.62
CA LYS A 22 -1.51 9.78 6.00
C LYS A 22 -0.89 8.68 6.85
N GLU A 23 0.22 8.99 7.49
CA GLU A 23 0.72 8.21 8.62
C GLU A 23 -0.03 8.61 9.90
N PHE A 24 -0.51 7.62 10.64
CA PHE A 24 -1.19 7.78 11.91
C PHE A 24 -0.73 6.71 12.90
N LYS A 25 -0.19 7.12 14.05
CA LYS A 25 0.24 6.21 15.10
C LYS A 25 -0.83 6.07 16.17
N HIS A 26 -1.09 4.84 16.61
CA HIS A 26 -2.10 4.53 17.61
C HIS A 26 -1.64 3.38 18.50
N SER A 27 -2.17 3.28 19.72
CA SER A 27 -2.09 2.11 20.58
C SER A 27 -3.44 1.86 21.23
N ASN A 28 -3.84 0.59 21.36
CA ASN A 28 -5.07 0.23 22.02
C ASN A 28 -4.90 0.43 23.53
N ILE A 29 -5.70 1.32 24.11
CA ILE A 29 -5.68 1.62 25.54
C ILE A 29 -6.26 0.49 26.41
N TYR A 30 -6.90 -0.50 25.78
CA TYR A 30 -7.47 -1.68 26.44
C TYR A 30 -6.96 -2.97 25.77
N PRO A 31 -5.68 -3.32 25.95
CA PRO A 31 -5.18 -4.64 25.52
C PRO A 31 -5.82 -5.74 26.37
N ASP A 32 -5.95 -6.92 25.79
CA ASP A 32 -6.38 -8.16 26.41
C ASP A 32 -5.17 -8.86 27.08
N PRO A 33 -5.04 -8.79 28.41
CA PRO A 33 -3.92 -9.41 29.11
C PRO A 33 -4.02 -10.94 29.17
N GLU A 34 -5.17 -11.53 28.80
CA GLU A 34 -5.37 -12.98 28.80
C GLU A 34 -4.95 -13.63 27.46
N ASP A 35 -4.78 -12.82 26.40
CA ASP A 35 -4.26 -13.27 25.12
C ASP A 35 -2.74 -12.99 25.02
N PRO A 36 -1.88 -14.03 25.09
CA PRO A 36 -0.43 -13.86 24.99
C PRO A 36 0.04 -13.40 23.59
N GLU A 37 -0.83 -13.38 22.59
CA GLU A 37 -0.56 -12.85 21.25
C GLU A 37 -1.12 -11.42 21.05
N ASP A 38 -1.79 -10.83 22.06
CA ASP A 38 -2.34 -9.47 21.94
C ASP A 38 -1.27 -8.38 22.08
N ASN A 39 -0.77 -7.93 20.94
CA ASN A 39 0.13 -6.78 20.83
C ASN A 39 -0.60 -5.45 20.63
N SER A 40 -1.93 -5.39 20.79
CA SER A 40 -2.71 -4.18 20.52
C SER A 40 -2.34 -3.02 21.45
N GLY A 41 -1.82 -3.32 22.65
CA GLY A 41 -1.30 -2.33 23.60
C GLY A 41 -0.02 -1.62 23.14
N GLU A 42 0.67 -2.16 22.14
CA GLU A 42 1.87 -1.56 21.56
C GLU A 42 1.51 -0.44 20.55
N GLU A 43 2.44 0.50 20.35
CA GLU A 43 2.30 1.51 19.30
C GLU A 43 2.35 0.82 17.93
N HIS A 44 1.31 1.03 17.15
CA HIS A 44 1.20 0.57 15.78
C HIS A 44 0.99 1.76 14.85
N THR A 45 1.71 1.74 13.74
CA THR A 45 1.58 2.73 12.67
C THR A 45 0.42 2.33 11.77
N ILE A 46 -0.32 3.30 11.25
CA ILE A 46 -1.42 3.10 10.31
C ILE A 46 -1.20 4.04 9.14
N TYR A 47 -1.18 3.50 7.93
CA TYR A 47 -1.22 4.27 6.69
C TYR A 47 -2.63 4.30 6.15
N VAL A 48 -3.14 5.50 5.90
CA VAL A 48 -4.43 5.75 5.26
C VAL A 48 -4.18 6.34 3.88
N TYR A 49 -4.67 5.66 2.85
CA TYR A 49 -4.56 6.07 1.46
C TYR A 49 -5.85 6.78 1.05
N ILE A 50 -5.72 8.02 0.56
CA ILE A 50 -6.84 8.90 0.24
C ILE A 50 -6.66 9.40 -1.19
N ASN A 51 -7.69 9.27 -2.03
CA ASN A 51 -7.60 9.76 -3.41
C ASN A 51 -7.88 11.27 -3.56
N ASP A 52 -7.78 11.75 -4.79
CA ASP A 52 -8.11 13.13 -5.20
C ASP A 52 -9.56 13.56 -4.94
N LYS A 53 -10.47 12.59 -4.74
CA LYS A 53 -11.88 12.81 -4.37
C LYS A 53 -12.11 12.82 -2.86
N TYR A 54 -11.05 12.72 -2.07
CA TYR A 54 -11.09 12.60 -0.61
C TYR A 54 -11.71 11.30 -0.10
N ASP A 55 -11.79 10.27 -0.95
CA ASP A 55 -12.22 8.93 -0.55
C ASP A 55 -11.04 8.13 -0.01
N VAL A 56 -11.25 7.41 1.09
CA VAL A 56 -10.27 6.44 1.59
C VAL A 56 -10.26 5.24 0.65
N THR A 57 -9.16 5.06 -0.08
CA THR A 57 -8.95 3.95 -1.00
C THR A 57 -8.36 2.72 -0.32
N GLY A 58 -7.74 2.89 0.85
CA GLY A 58 -7.22 1.80 1.65
C GLY A 58 -6.73 2.25 3.02
N VAL A 59 -6.65 1.31 3.95
CA VAL A 59 -6.06 1.50 5.28
C VAL A 59 -5.19 0.29 5.59
N LYS A 60 -4.02 0.51 6.17
CA LYS A 60 -3.12 -0.56 6.58
C LYS A 60 -2.49 -0.25 7.93
N ALA A 61 -2.51 -1.21 8.84
CA ALA A 61 -1.87 -1.11 10.15
C ALA A 61 -0.60 -1.97 10.20
N PHE A 62 0.39 -1.51 10.97
CA PHE A 62 1.69 -2.13 11.18
C PHE A 62 1.93 -2.21 12.69
N PHE A 63 2.12 -3.41 13.23
CA PHE A 63 2.57 -3.59 14.61
C PHE A 63 4.11 -3.54 14.62
N GLY A 64 4.71 -2.66 15.43
CA GLY A 64 6.16 -2.44 15.49
C GLY A 64 6.68 -1.38 14.51
N ASP A 65 7.95 -1.49 14.09
CA ASP A 65 8.58 -0.57 13.15
C ASP A 65 7.89 -0.66 11.78
N SER A 66 7.13 0.39 11.42
CA SER A 66 6.68 0.55 10.04
C SER A 66 7.90 0.72 9.13
N PRO A 67 7.92 0.10 7.93
CA PRO A 67 8.96 0.38 6.96
C PRO A 67 8.99 1.89 6.73
N SER A 68 10.14 2.48 7.02
CA SER A 68 10.32 3.91 6.82
C SER A 68 10.22 4.21 5.33
N MET A 69 9.73 5.41 4.99
CA MET A 69 9.73 5.89 3.60
C MET A 69 11.12 5.78 2.97
N GLU A 70 12.16 6.00 3.76
CA GLU A 70 13.57 5.92 3.36
C GLU A 70 13.99 4.50 2.97
N GLU A 71 13.50 3.47 3.66
CA GLU A 71 13.73 2.06 3.30
C GLU A 71 12.95 1.64 2.04
N MET A 72 11.71 2.13 1.88
CA MET A 72 10.95 1.94 0.64
C MET A 72 11.58 2.66 -0.55
N GLU A 73 12.16 3.85 -0.32
CA GLU A 73 12.91 4.61 -1.32
C GLU A 73 14.24 3.96 -1.69
N ALA A 74 14.96 3.41 -0.71
CA ALA A 74 16.20 2.67 -0.94
C ALA A 74 15.97 1.39 -1.77
N ALA A 75 14.78 0.80 -1.69
CA ALA A 75 14.37 -0.35 -2.49
C ALA A 75 13.99 0.02 -3.95
N ALA A 76 13.77 1.30 -4.26
CA ALA A 76 13.50 1.74 -5.63
C ALA A 76 14.80 1.91 -6.43
N THR A 77 14.93 1.17 -7.53
CA THR A 77 16.15 1.19 -8.35
C THR A 77 16.22 2.42 -9.26
N THR A 78 17.39 3.07 -9.28
CA THR A 78 18.03 4.01 -10.26
C THR A 78 17.23 5.17 -10.88
N THR A 79 15.91 5.12 -10.93
CA THR A 79 15.03 6.11 -11.58
C THR A 79 14.55 7.19 -10.62
N GLY A 80 14.79 7.03 -9.30
CA GLY A 80 14.34 7.97 -8.28
C GLY A 80 12.82 8.04 -8.14
N GLU A 81 12.07 7.12 -8.76
CA GLU A 81 10.62 7.03 -8.68
C GLU A 81 10.23 5.72 -7.99
N VAL A 82 9.64 5.82 -6.81
CA VAL A 82 9.14 4.67 -6.05
C VAL A 82 7.76 4.32 -6.59
N ARG A 83 7.60 3.09 -7.09
CA ARG A 83 6.36 2.59 -7.70
C ARG A 83 5.72 1.56 -6.77
N ILE A 84 4.60 1.90 -6.13
CA ILE A 84 3.92 1.06 -5.14
C ILE A 84 2.55 0.63 -5.68
N PRO A 85 2.34 -0.63 -6.07
CA PRO A 85 1.03 -1.13 -6.47
C PRO A 85 0.12 -1.36 -5.25
N ILE A 86 -1.12 -0.91 -5.35
CA ILE A 86 -2.18 -1.09 -4.34
C ILE A 86 -3.40 -1.75 -4.97
N VAL A 87 -4.01 -2.71 -4.27
CA VAL A 87 -5.32 -3.24 -4.63
C VAL A 87 -6.40 -2.24 -4.21
N VAL A 88 -7.21 -1.79 -5.17
CA VAL A 88 -8.26 -0.77 -4.95
C VAL A 88 -9.65 -1.37 -4.75
N LYS A 89 -9.83 -2.67 -4.97
CA LYS A 89 -11.10 -3.37 -4.82
C LYS A 89 -10.88 -4.72 -4.17
N GLU A 90 -11.82 -5.14 -3.33
CA GLU A 90 -11.80 -6.49 -2.79
C GLU A 90 -11.95 -7.53 -3.91
N ILE A 91 -11.07 -8.54 -3.89
CA ILE A 91 -11.03 -9.59 -4.92
C ILE A 91 -11.40 -10.91 -4.26
N PRO A 92 -12.60 -11.45 -4.53
CA PRO A 92 -13.01 -12.70 -3.93
C PRO A 92 -12.14 -13.86 -4.46
N PRO A 93 -11.79 -14.86 -3.62
CA PRO A 93 -11.02 -16.03 -4.05
C PRO A 93 -11.68 -16.82 -5.20
N MET A 94 -13.01 -16.70 -5.34
CA MET A 94 -13.75 -17.31 -6.44
C MET A 94 -13.43 -16.69 -7.81
N SER A 95 -12.85 -15.50 -7.90
CA SER A 95 -12.48 -14.88 -9.18
C SER A 95 -11.49 -15.72 -9.99
N VAL A 96 -10.64 -16.51 -9.31
CA VAL A 96 -9.75 -17.50 -9.96
C VAL A 96 -10.55 -18.69 -10.49
N HIS A 97 -11.46 -19.22 -9.67
CA HIS A 97 -12.29 -20.37 -10.02
C HIS A 97 -13.26 -20.08 -11.18
N LEU A 98 -13.72 -18.84 -11.29
CA LEU A 98 -14.58 -18.35 -12.36
C LEU A 98 -13.80 -17.99 -13.64
N GLY A 99 -12.49 -18.18 -13.68
CA GLY A 99 -11.65 -17.89 -14.85
C GLY A 99 -11.50 -16.40 -15.19
N MET A 100 -11.87 -15.50 -14.27
CA MET A 100 -11.78 -14.04 -14.48
C MET A 100 -10.34 -13.52 -14.36
N MET A 101 -9.49 -14.31 -13.69
CA MET A 101 -8.05 -14.07 -13.54
C MET A 101 -7.31 -15.38 -13.30
N THR A 102 -6.01 -15.37 -13.55
CA THR A 102 -5.13 -16.50 -13.30
C THR A 102 -4.73 -16.58 -11.82
N GLN A 103 -4.29 -17.76 -11.38
CA GLN A 103 -3.79 -17.95 -10.03
C GLN A 103 -2.54 -17.10 -9.74
N ASP A 104 -1.71 -16.86 -10.76
CA ASP A 104 -0.54 -16.00 -10.67
C ASP A 104 -0.92 -14.54 -10.48
N GLU A 105 -1.87 -14.02 -11.26
CA GLU A 105 -2.41 -12.67 -11.07
C GLU A 105 -2.98 -12.50 -9.67
N PHE A 106 -3.73 -13.49 -9.17
CA PHE A 106 -4.31 -13.46 -7.83
C PHE A 106 -3.25 -13.46 -6.72
N LYS A 107 -2.15 -14.22 -6.87
CA LYS A 107 -1.03 -14.19 -5.92
C LYS A 107 -0.34 -12.83 -5.92
N VAL A 108 -0.07 -12.28 -7.10
CA VAL A 108 0.54 -10.95 -7.25
C VAL A 108 -0.34 -9.87 -6.61
N LEU A 109 -1.66 -9.93 -6.81
CA LEU A 109 -2.61 -9.02 -6.18
C LEU A 109 -2.53 -9.03 -4.65
N LYS A 110 -2.32 -10.19 -4.03
CA LYS A 110 -2.15 -10.28 -2.57
C LYS A 110 -0.90 -9.58 -2.04
N ILE A 111 0.12 -9.41 -2.88
CA ILE A 111 1.39 -8.77 -2.55
C ILE A 111 1.35 -7.27 -2.90
N CYS A 112 0.41 -6.83 -3.75
CA CYS A 112 0.14 -5.44 -4.09
C CYS A 112 -0.69 -4.73 -3.00
N ASP A 113 -0.22 -4.79 -1.77
CA ASP A 113 -0.91 -4.32 -0.57
C ASP A 113 -0.51 -2.90 -0.15
N GLY A 114 0.24 -2.19 -1.01
CA GLY A 114 0.80 -0.88 -0.69
C GLY A 114 2.07 -0.92 0.15
N MET A 115 2.61 -2.11 0.48
CA MET A 115 3.85 -2.25 1.26
C MET A 115 5.08 -2.61 0.41
N ASN A 116 4.85 -3.06 -0.82
CA ASN A 116 5.92 -3.50 -1.71
C ASN A 116 6.04 -2.55 -2.89
N THR A 117 7.26 -2.21 -3.29
CA THR A 117 7.49 -1.59 -4.61
C THR A 117 7.25 -2.61 -5.72
N ILE A 118 7.11 -2.16 -6.97
CA ILE A 118 7.04 -3.05 -8.13
C ILE A 118 8.24 -4.02 -8.15
N GLU A 119 9.41 -3.52 -7.76
CA GLU A 119 10.65 -4.29 -7.67
C GLU A 119 10.56 -5.38 -6.60
N GLN A 120 10.07 -5.05 -5.39
CA GLN A 120 9.85 -6.03 -4.32
C GLN A 120 8.74 -7.02 -4.68
N VAL A 121 7.65 -6.57 -5.31
CA VAL A 121 6.60 -7.47 -5.82
C VAL A 121 7.18 -8.46 -6.82
N ALA A 122 8.09 -8.02 -7.69
CA ALA A 122 8.76 -8.89 -8.65
C ALA A 122 9.64 -9.93 -7.95
N GLU A 123 10.42 -9.51 -6.96
CA GLU A 123 11.25 -10.40 -6.15
C GLU A 123 10.42 -11.46 -5.41
N ILE A 124 9.38 -11.04 -4.67
CA ILE A 124 8.50 -11.92 -3.90
C ILE A 124 7.75 -12.89 -4.83
N ALA A 125 7.29 -12.41 -5.99
CA ALA A 125 6.59 -13.23 -6.97
C ALA A 125 7.54 -14.14 -7.77
N GLY A 126 8.86 -13.99 -7.63
CA GLY A 126 9.86 -14.71 -8.43
C GLY A 126 9.75 -14.42 -9.93
N LYS A 127 9.35 -13.18 -10.29
CA LYS A 127 9.12 -12.74 -11.67
C LYS A 127 10.04 -11.57 -12.02
N THR A 128 10.15 -11.27 -13.31
CA THR A 128 10.87 -10.06 -13.72
C THR A 128 10.02 -8.82 -13.47
N VAL A 129 10.66 -7.68 -13.24
CA VAL A 129 9.98 -6.37 -13.12
C VAL A 129 9.09 -6.10 -14.33
N ASP A 130 9.59 -6.42 -15.52
CA ASP A 130 8.90 -6.24 -16.80
C ASP A 130 7.58 -7.06 -16.89
N ASP A 131 7.58 -8.28 -16.33
CA ASP A 131 6.38 -9.13 -16.25
C ASP A 131 5.38 -8.60 -15.23
N ILE A 132 5.87 -8.09 -14.08
CA ILE A 132 5.01 -7.43 -13.09
C ILE A 132 4.38 -6.18 -13.69
N GLU A 133 5.12 -5.33 -14.38
CA GLU A 133 4.57 -4.12 -15.01
C GLU A 133 3.47 -4.45 -16.02
N LYS A 134 3.68 -5.45 -16.88
CA LYS A 134 2.64 -5.93 -17.81
C LYS A 134 1.40 -6.46 -17.09
N MET A 135 1.58 -7.15 -15.95
CA MET A 135 0.45 -7.57 -15.12
C MET A 135 -0.24 -6.39 -14.46
N MET A 136 0.50 -5.42 -13.93
CA MET A 136 -0.06 -4.21 -13.32
C MET A 136 -0.88 -3.42 -14.33
N GLU A 137 -0.42 -3.26 -15.57
CA GLU A 137 -1.21 -2.60 -16.62
C GLU A 137 -2.53 -3.33 -16.92
N LYS A 138 -2.49 -4.67 -17.00
CA LYS A 138 -3.70 -5.48 -17.20
C LYS A 138 -4.67 -5.34 -16.03
N LEU A 139 -4.18 -5.42 -14.80
CA LEU A 139 -4.98 -5.32 -13.58
C LEU A 139 -5.52 -3.90 -13.36
N LYS A 140 -4.76 -2.88 -13.75
CA LYS A 140 -5.18 -1.48 -13.77
C LYS A 140 -6.30 -1.23 -14.78
N LYS A 141 -6.21 -1.79 -15.99
CA LYS A 141 -7.30 -1.74 -16.99
C LYS A 141 -8.60 -2.41 -16.49
N LYS A 142 -8.48 -3.44 -15.64
CA LYS A 142 -9.61 -4.08 -14.96
C LYS A 142 -10.12 -3.28 -13.74
N GLY A 143 -9.44 -2.20 -13.35
CA GLY A 143 -9.77 -1.38 -12.19
C GLY A 143 -9.61 -2.11 -10.86
N LEU A 144 -8.65 -3.05 -10.79
CA LEU A 144 -8.35 -3.87 -9.61
C LEU A 144 -7.13 -3.36 -8.84
N VAL A 145 -6.18 -2.76 -9.54
CA VAL A 145 -4.92 -2.24 -8.99
C VAL A 145 -4.71 -0.81 -9.45
N ASP A 146 -4.13 0.00 -8.58
CA ASP A 146 -3.49 1.26 -8.98
C ASP A 146 -2.00 1.25 -8.60
N ILE A 147 -1.20 2.09 -9.27
CA ILE A 147 0.22 2.25 -8.97
C ILE A 147 0.43 3.67 -8.50
N ILE A 148 0.81 3.79 -7.23
CA ILE A 148 1.28 5.05 -6.66
C ILE A 148 2.72 5.24 -7.12
N LYS A 149 3.00 6.35 -7.78
CA LYS A 149 4.36 6.77 -8.10
C LYS A 149 4.69 7.93 -7.18
N ARG A 150 5.76 7.79 -6.41
CA ARG A 150 6.31 8.86 -5.62
C ARG A 150 7.63 9.29 -6.23
N ALA A 151 7.75 10.57 -6.53
CA ALA A 151 9.04 11.14 -6.88
C ALA A 151 9.86 11.22 -5.58
N SER A 152 11.10 10.71 -5.60
CA SER A 152 12.08 10.98 -4.55
C SER A 152 12.21 12.49 -4.40
N SER A 153 11.50 13.04 -3.42
CA SER A 153 11.66 14.42 -3.04
C SER A 153 12.97 14.50 -2.28
N LYS A 154 14.09 14.63 -3.00
CA LYS A 154 15.25 15.35 -2.48
C LYS A 154 14.81 16.78 -2.18
N LYS A 155 14.12 17.00 -1.06
CA LYS A 155 14.06 18.32 -0.43
C LYS A 155 15.35 18.49 0.34
N GLY A 156 16.41 18.82 -0.41
CA GLY A 156 17.42 19.69 0.14
C GLY A 156 16.78 21.06 0.36
N PHE A 157 16.86 21.57 1.59
CA PHE A 157 17.38 22.89 1.96
C PHE A 157 17.47 22.96 3.49
#